data_AF-A0A6B3FN24-F1
#
_entry.id   AF-A0A6B3FN24-F1
#
_cell.length_a   1.000
_cell.length_b   1.000
_cell.length_c   1.000
_cell.angle_alpha   90.00
_cell.angle_beta   90.00
_cell.angle_gamma   90.00
#
_symmetry.space_group_name_H-M   'P 1'
#
loop_
_entity.id
_entity.type
_entity.pdbx_description
1 polymer ?
#
loop_
_entity_poly.entity_id
_entity_poly.type
_entity_poly.pdbx_seq_one_letter_code
_entity_poly.pdbx_strand_id
1 'polypeptide(L)'
;MVKTGHVTVIRQMTYQPLARRAAAVETMTFAGLRARNDGGTQRADFHVLAVVDAGHGSVTVDFHRHPLRARSAVWVAPGAVHRWD
;
A
#
# COMPACT_ATOMS: atom_id res chain seq x y z
N MET A 1 -4.50 -16.11 -27.71
CA MET A 1 -3.57 -14.96 -27.52
C MET A 1 -4.11 -14.12 -26.37
N VAL A 2 -3.59 -14.33 -25.16
CA VAL A 2 -4.00 -13.51 -24.00
C VAL A 2 -3.36 -12.14 -24.19
N LYS A 3 -4.19 -11.10 -24.32
CA LYS A 3 -3.71 -9.73 -24.27
C LYS A 3 -3.28 -9.46 -22.83
N THR A 4 -1.98 -9.45 -22.56
CA THR A 4 -1.41 -8.89 -21.31
C THR A 4 -1.48 -7.35 -21.40
N GLY A 5 -2.71 -6.84 -21.53
CA GLY A 5 -3.00 -5.42 -21.72
C GLY A 5 -3.17 -4.73 -20.38
N HIS A 6 -2.05 -4.54 -19.66
CA HIS A 6 -1.80 -3.45 -18.71
C HIS A 6 -0.41 -3.72 -18.13
N VAL A 7 0.64 -3.16 -18.75
CA VAL A 7 1.92 -3.01 -18.05
C VAL A 7 1.75 -1.80 -17.12
N THR A 8 0.96 -1.97 -16.06
CA THR A 8 0.95 -0.99 -14.97
C THR A 8 2.31 -1.13 -14.30
N VAL A 9 3.15 -0.10 -14.38
CA VAL A 9 4.46 -0.11 -13.74
C VAL A 9 4.24 -0.38 -12.25
N ILE A 10 4.74 -1.51 -11.76
CA ILE A 10 4.70 -1.83 -10.33
C ILE A 10 5.80 -1.01 -9.66
N ARG A 11 5.41 0.01 -8.91
CA ARG A 11 6.34 0.83 -8.14
C ARG A 11 7.01 -0.03 -7.06
N GLN A 12 8.32 -0.20 -7.17
CA GLN A 12 9.11 -0.82 -6.10
C GLN A 12 9.31 0.21 -4.98
N MET A 13 8.98 -0.15 -3.76
CA MET A 13 9.19 0.68 -2.58
C MET A 13 10.23 0.02 -1.69
N THR A 14 11.36 0.70 -1.53
CA THR A 14 12.40 0.29 -0.59
C THR A 14 12.41 1.23 0.60
N TYR A 15 12.37 0.67 1.81
CA TYR A 15 12.49 1.47 3.01
C TYR A 15 13.91 2.03 3.14
N GLN A 16 14.05 3.36 3.00
CA GLN A 16 15.31 4.07 3.17
C GLN A 16 15.21 5.05 4.36
N PRO A 17 15.62 4.63 5.57
CA PRO A 17 15.58 5.50 6.73
C PRO A 17 16.55 6.68 6.58
N LEU A 18 16.08 7.91 6.80
CA LEU A 18 16.88 9.13 6.65
C LEU A 18 18.01 9.28 7.69
N ALA A 19 17.98 8.51 8.78
CA ALA A 19 19.01 8.53 9.82
C ALA A 19 19.29 7.12 10.35
N ARG A 20 20.52 6.87 10.82
CA ARG A 20 20.93 5.62 11.51
C ARG A 20 20.09 5.26 12.74
N ARG A 21 19.22 6.17 13.21
CA ARG A 21 18.25 6.00 14.31
C ARG A 21 16.80 6.31 13.90
N ALA A 22 16.45 6.15 12.62
CA ALA A 22 15.04 6.23 12.24
C ALA A 22 14.26 5.17 13.03
N ALA A 23 13.06 5.54 13.49
CA ALA A 23 12.17 4.58 14.12
C ALA A 23 11.95 3.39 13.17
N ALA A 24 11.93 2.18 13.70
CA ALA A 24 11.66 0.96 12.91
C ALA A 24 10.28 0.98 12.22
N VAL A 25 9.44 1.98 12.53
CA VAL A 25 8.11 2.21 12.00
C VAL A 25 8.01 3.67 11.57
N GLU A 26 7.58 3.89 10.33
CA GLU A 26 7.17 5.20 9.83
C GLU A 26 5.64 5.22 9.65
N THR A 27 4.99 6.30 10.07
CA THR A 27 3.52 6.43 10.02
C THR A 27 3.10 7.56 9.10
N MET A 28 2.02 7.35 8.36
CA MET A 28 1.33 8.39 7.60
C MET A 28 -0.18 8.19 7.65
N THR A 29 -0.93 9.27 7.44
CA THR A 29 -2.39 9.20 7.31
C THR A 29 -2.79 8.73 5.92
N PHE A 30 -4.01 8.21 5.75
CA PHE A 30 -4.55 7.91 4.43
C PHE A 30 -4.65 9.13 3.51
N ALA A 31 -4.86 10.33 4.07
CA ALA A 31 -4.81 11.57 3.30
C ALA A 31 -3.39 11.84 2.77
N GLY A 32 -2.37 11.65 3.61
CA GLY A 32 -0.98 11.73 3.19
C GLY A 32 -0.60 10.66 2.16
N LEU A 33 -1.09 9.44 2.32
CA LEU A 33 -0.92 8.37 1.34
C LEU A 33 -1.53 8.77 -0.02
N ARG A 34 -2.78 9.23 -0.06
CA ARG A 34 -3.45 9.66 -1.30
C ARG A 34 -2.75 10.83 -2.00
N ALA A 35 -2.16 11.74 -1.25
CA ALA A 35 -1.39 12.84 -1.85
C ALA A 35 -0.08 12.36 -2.51
N ARG A 36 0.47 11.21 -2.08
CA ARG A 36 1.73 10.64 -2.57
C ARG A 36 1.54 9.49 -3.56
N ASN A 37 0.41 8.81 -3.48
CA ASN A 37 0.05 7.66 -4.30
C ASN A 37 -1.11 8.05 -5.23
N ASP A 38 -0.84 8.00 -6.53
CA ASP A 38 -1.77 8.25 -7.63
C ASP A 38 -2.75 7.08 -7.89
N GLY A 39 -2.89 6.16 -6.93
CA GLY A 39 -3.62 4.91 -7.10
C GLY A 39 -2.81 3.87 -7.89
N GLY A 40 -1.50 4.06 -8.00
CA GLY A 40 -0.58 3.14 -8.65
C GLY A 40 -0.45 1.80 -7.92
N THR A 41 -0.11 0.76 -8.68
CA THR A 41 0.23 -0.56 -8.13
C THR A 41 1.66 -0.54 -7.60
N GLN A 42 1.88 -1.06 -6.39
CA GLN A 42 3.17 -1.00 -5.71
C GLN A 42 3.54 -2.32 -5.03
N ARG A 43 4.83 -2.50 -4.78
CA ARG A 43 5.42 -3.64 -4.06
C ARG A 43 6.45 -3.11 -3.08
N ALA A 44 6.23 -3.34 -1.79
CA ALA A 44 7.14 -2.92 -0.73
C ALA A 44 8.04 -4.07 -0.31
N ASP A 45 9.30 -3.78 0.00
CA ASP A 45 10.22 -4.72 0.66
C ASP A 45 10.12 -4.69 2.21
N PHE A 46 9.13 -3.96 2.72
CA PHE A 46 8.81 -3.80 4.13
C PHE A 46 7.34 -4.12 4.42
N HIS A 47 7.00 -4.28 5.70
CA HIS A 47 5.63 -4.51 6.13
C HIS A 47 4.80 -3.24 6.01
N VAL A 48 3.63 -3.34 5.40
CA VAL A 48 2.63 -2.26 5.41
C VAL A 48 1.52 -2.62 6.38
N LEU A 49 1.26 -1.73 7.33
CA LEU A 49 0.15 -1.82 8.27
C LEU A 49 -0.75 -0.61 8.06
N ALA A 50 -2.06 -0.84 8.02
CA ALA A 50 -3.03 0.24 7.97
C ALA A 50 -4.19 -0.04 8.92
N VAL A 51 -4.62 0.97 9.66
CA VAL A 51 -5.77 0.93 10.55
C VAL A 51 -6.72 2.04 10.14
N VAL A 52 -7.97 1.68 9.87
CA VAL A 52 -9.00 2.64 9.43
C VAL A 52 -9.78 3.10 10.66
N ASP A 53 -9.58 4.36 11.04
CA ASP A 53 -10.35 5.01 12.10
C ASP A 53 -11.76 5.39 11.63
N ALA A 54 -11.87 5.96 10.43
CA ALA A 54 -13.10 6.42 9.81
C ALA A 54 -13.03 6.37 8.27
N GLY A 55 -14.19 6.51 7.62
CA GLY A 55 -14.30 6.53 6.16
C GLY A 55 -14.39 5.15 5.51
N HIS A 56 -14.23 5.13 4.19
CA HIS A 56 -14.29 3.94 3.35
C HIS A 56 -13.21 3.97 2.25
N GLY A 57 -12.88 2.80 1.73
CA GLY A 57 -11.95 2.63 0.61
C GLY A 57 -11.80 1.17 0.26
N SER A 58 -10.75 0.85 -0.48
CA SER A 58 -10.33 -0.54 -0.65
C SER A 58 -8.83 -0.68 -0.80
N VAL A 59 -8.35 -1.87 -0.50
CA VAL A 59 -7.01 -2.30 -0.90
C VAL A 59 -7.15 -3.54 -1.77
N THR A 60 -6.46 -3.56 -2.90
CA THR A 60 -6.26 -4.79 -3.66
C THR A 60 -4.89 -5.34 -3.30
N VAL A 61 -4.81 -6.61 -2.89
CA VAL A 61 -3.56 -7.32 -2.59
C VAL A 61 -3.53 -8.59 -3.41
N ASP A 62 -2.47 -8.78 -4.20
CA ASP A 62 -2.29 -9.94 -5.10
C ASP A 62 -3.59 -10.32 -5.83
N PHE A 63 -4.18 -9.32 -6.50
CA PHE A 63 -5.42 -9.43 -7.29
C PHE A 63 -6.73 -9.59 -6.50
N HIS A 64 -6.69 -9.68 -5.17
CA HIS A 64 -7.87 -9.74 -4.32
C HIS A 64 -8.22 -8.36 -3.77
N ARG A 65 -9.43 -7.87 -4.07
CA ARG A 65 -9.94 -6.60 -3.55
C ARG A 65 -10.61 -6.80 -2.20
N HIS A 66 -10.18 -6.03 -1.22
CA HIS A 66 -10.71 -5.99 0.14
C HIS A 66 -11.35 -4.62 0.41
N PRO A 67 -12.68 -4.54 0.61
CA PRO A 67 -13.31 -3.30 1.03
C PRO A 67 -12.89 -2.95 2.45
N LEU A 68 -12.61 -1.67 2.68
CA LEU A 68 -12.18 -1.14 3.96
C LEU A 68 -13.24 -0.18 4.51
N ARG A 69 -13.51 -0.31 5.81
CA ARG A 69 -14.43 0.52 6.59
C ARG A 69 -13.82 0.85 7.94
N ALA A 70 -14.43 1.76 8.69
CA ALA A 70 -14.05 2.02 10.09
C ALA A 70 -13.82 0.71 10.87
N ARG A 71 -12.73 0.67 11.66
CA ARG A 71 -12.25 -0.49 12.43
C ARG A 71 -11.66 -1.63 11.61
N SER A 72 -11.41 -1.44 10.31
CA SER A 72 -10.62 -2.39 9.51
C SER A 72 -9.14 -2.26 9.83
N ALA A 73 -8.43 -3.39 9.87
CA ALA A 73 -6.98 -3.44 9.91
C ALA A 73 -6.48 -4.24 8.70
N VAL A 74 -5.40 -3.76 8.09
CA VAL A 74 -4.74 -4.38 6.95
C VAL A 74 -3.30 -4.64 7.30
N TRP A 75 -2.83 -5.82 6.92
CA TRP A 75 -1.41 -6.17 6.91
C TRP A 75 -1.06 -6.68 5.52
N VAL A 76 -0.03 -6.07 4.92
CA VAL A 76 0.55 -6.51 3.65
C VAL A 76 1.98 -6.96 3.94
N ALA A 77 2.27 -8.21 3.60
CA ALA A 77 3.61 -8.78 3.76
C ALA A 77 4.59 -8.18 2.72
N PRO A 78 5.90 -8.12 3.03
CA PRO A 78 6.93 -7.74 2.08
C PRO A 78 6.82 -8.57 0.80
N GLY A 79 6.98 -7.92 -0.34
CA GLY A 79 6.93 -8.55 -1.66
C GLY A 79 5.53 -8.74 -2.25
N ALA A 80 4.46 -8.60 -1.46
CA ALA A 80 3.09 -8.66 -1.98
C ALA A 80 2.75 -7.39 -2.78
N VAL A 81 2.09 -7.58 -3.93
CA VAL A 81 1.68 -6.49 -4.80
C VAL A 81 0.37 -5.92 -4.30
N HIS A 82 0.29 -4.60 -4.15
CA HIS A 82 -0.93 -3.98 -3.66
C HIS A 82 -1.22 -2.63 -4.28
N ARG A 83 -2.48 -2.19 -4.17
CA ARG A 83 -3.01 -0.92 -4.67
C ARG A 83 -4.06 -0.41 -3.69
N TRP A 84 -4.05 0.89 -3.42
CA TRP A 84 -5.03 1.56 -2.57
C TRP A 84 -6.00 2.39 -3.41
N ASP A 85 -7.28 2.38 -3.03
CA ASP A 85 -8.40 3.09 -3.66
C ASP A 85 -9.23 3.85 -2.62
#